data_AF-A0A925KGD6-F1
#
_entry.id   AF-A0A925KGD6-F1
#
_cell.length_a   1.000
_cell.length_b   1.000
_cell.length_c   1.000
_cell.angle_alpha   90.00
_cell.angle_beta   90.00
_cell.angle_gamma   90.00
#
_symmetry.space_group_name_H-M   'P 1'
#
loop_
_entity.id
_entity.type
_entity.pdbx_description
1 polymer ?
#
loop_
_entity_poly.entity_id
_entity_poly.type
_entity_poly.pdbx_seq_one_letter_code
_entity_poly.pdbx_strand_id
1 'polypeptide(L)'
;MHVDPQNADQARFSLHHIVASAMVHGSVRLSAFEPARLNDPATRALMQRITKALDPEVHAAFPGRRAARVTPRSDADLEGKLVELAAPVIGEPEARALHARIRALSSNPCLPM
;
A
#
# COMPACT_ATOMS: atom_id res chain seq x y z
N MET A 1 12.46 14.30 -2.84
CA MET A 1 12.08 12.95 -2.34
C MET A 1 12.49 11.93 -3.37
N HIS A 2 13.42 11.03 -3.03
CA HIS A 2 14.03 10.06 -3.96
C HIS A 2 13.01 9.01 -4.41
N VAL A 3 12.75 8.92 -5.71
CA VAL A 3 11.88 7.88 -6.29
C VAL A 3 12.62 6.56 -6.55
N ASP A 4 13.94 6.63 -6.67
CA ASP A 4 14.83 5.47 -6.82
C ASP A 4 16.03 5.58 -5.84
N PRO A 5 15.85 5.22 -4.56
CA PRO A 5 16.90 5.29 -3.57
C PRO A 5 17.96 4.22 -3.80
N GLN A 6 19.22 4.62 -3.73
CA GLN A 6 20.40 3.74 -3.93
C GLN A 6 21.06 3.31 -2.62
N ASN A 7 20.65 3.88 -1.48
CA ASN A 7 21.19 3.56 -0.17
C ASN A 7 20.16 3.80 0.95
N ALA A 8 20.52 3.38 2.17
CA ALA A 8 19.68 3.49 3.37
C ALA A 8 19.22 4.92 3.68
N ASP A 9 20.09 5.92 3.45
CA ASP A 9 19.79 7.34 3.74
C ASP A 9 18.77 7.92 2.76
N GLN A 10 18.86 7.54 1.49
CA GLN A 10 17.85 7.93 0.52
C GLN A 10 16.53 7.19 0.76
N ALA A 11 16.61 5.91 1.13
CA ALA A 11 15.46 5.03 1.35
C ALA A 11 14.58 5.47 2.53
N ARG A 12 15.18 5.89 3.66
CA ARG A 12 14.43 6.38 4.83
C ARG A 12 13.62 7.65 4.54
N PHE A 13 13.97 8.41 3.49
CA PHE A 13 13.24 9.60 3.03
C PHE A 13 12.52 9.38 1.69
N SER A 14 12.34 8.12 1.27
CA SER A 14 11.59 7.75 0.08
C SER A 14 10.24 7.16 0.46
N LEU A 15 9.16 7.91 0.20
CA LEU A 15 7.80 7.40 0.39
C LEU A 15 7.54 6.15 -0.47
N HIS A 16 8.09 6.11 -1.69
CA HIS A 16 7.87 4.98 -2.60
C HIS A 16 8.48 3.70 -2.02
N HIS A 17 9.72 3.78 -1.52
CA HIS A 17 10.37 2.63 -0.87
C HIS A 17 9.64 2.19 0.40
N ILE A 18 9.27 3.13 1.28
CA ILE A 18 8.61 2.80 2.55
C ILE A 18 7.25 2.12 2.30
N VAL A 19 6.43 2.68 1.40
CA VAL A 19 5.11 2.12 1.09
C VAL A 19 5.25 0.77 0.39
N ALA A 20 6.15 0.66 -0.61
CA ALA A 20 6.37 -0.61 -1.30
C ALA A 20 6.88 -1.71 -0.36
N SER A 21 7.86 -1.42 0.50
CA SER A 21 8.36 -2.38 1.48
C SER A 21 7.28 -2.79 2.47
N ALA A 22 6.42 -1.86 2.91
CA ALA A 22 5.30 -2.19 3.79
C ALA A 22 4.31 -3.15 3.11
N MET A 23 4.01 -2.92 1.83
CA MET A 23 3.07 -3.75 1.07
C MET A 23 3.62 -5.15 0.76
N VAL A 24 4.90 -5.26 0.40
CA VAL A 24 5.50 -6.56 0.05
C VAL A 24 5.74 -7.41 1.30
N HIS A 25 6.07 -6.79 2.42
CA HIS A 25 6.59 -7.51 3.59
C HIS A 25 5.76 -7.33 4.87
N GLY A 26 4.60 -6.67 4.77
CA GLY A 26 3.66 -6.42 5.86
C GLY A 26 4.14 -5.41 6.92
N SER A 27 5.42 -5.02 6.93
CA SER A 27 5.97 -4.05 7.87
C SER A 27 7.25 -3.39 7.36
N VAL A 28 7.59 -2.25 7.97
CA VAL A 28 8.88 -1.57 7.80
C VAL A 28 9.61 -1.61 9.15
N ARG A 29 10.81 -2.19 9.15
CA ARG A 29 11.74 -2.32 10.29
C ARG A 29 13.13 -1.90 9.82
N LEU A 30 14.14 -1.96 10.71
CA LEU A 30 15.52 -1.62 10.34
C LEU A 30 16.03 -2.44 9.15
N SER A 31 15.63 -3.71 9.05
CA SER A 31 15.97 -4.58 7.91
C SER A 31 15.51 -4.01 6.56
N ALA A 32 14.47 -3.18 6.50
CA ALA A 32 14.00 -2.56 5.26
C ALA A 32 15.03 -1.63 4.59
N PHE A 33 16.10 -1.26 5.31
CA PHE A 33 17.18 -0.41 4.81
C PHE A 33 18.48 -1.19 4.55
N GLU A 34 18.50 -2.50 4.81
CA GLU A 34 19.62 -3.36 4.46
C GLU A 34 19.68 -3.61 2.94
N PRO A 35 20.87 -3.87 2.37
CA PRO A 35 21.03 -4.03 0.92
C PRO A 35 20.12 -5.10 0.31
N ALA A 36 19.85 -6.19 1.02
CA ALA A 36 18.96 -7.25 0.53
C ALA A 36 17.51 -6.76 0.35
N ARG A 37 17.01 -5.93 1.26
CA ARG A 37 15.66 -5.37 1.22
C ARG A 37 15.55 -4.14 0.34
N LEU A 38 16.62 -3.35 0.26
CA LEU A 38 16.72 -2.20 -0.64
C LEU A 38 16.63 -2.63 -2.12
N ASN A 39 17.23 -3.77 -2.46
CA ASN A 39 17.31 -4.31 -3.82
C ASN A 39 16.29 -5.42 -4.11
N ASP A 40 15.36 -5.69 -3.18
CA ASP A 40 14.33 -6.71 -3.35
C ASP A 40 13.51 -6.46 -4.64
N PRO A 41 13.49 -7.40 -5.61
CA PRO A 41 12.86 -7.17 -6.91
C PRO A 41 11.37 -6.83 -6.81
N ALA A 42 10.64 -7.46 -5.89
CA ALA A 42 9.22 -7.21 -5.70
C ALA A 42 8.98 -5.78 -5.19
N THR A 43 9.78 -5.32 -4.22
CA THR A 43 9.75 -3.94 -3.72
C THR A 43 10.09 -2.94 -4.83
N ARG A 44 11.17 -3.17 -5.59
CA ARG A 44 11.60 -2.29 -6.70
C ARG A 44 10.53 -2.20 -7.80
N ALA A 45 9.90 -3.32 -8.16
CA ALA A 45 8.82 -3.36 -9.14
C ALA A 45 7.59 -2.58 -8.66
N LEU A 46 7.21 -2.72 -7.38
CA LEU A 46 6.05 -2.03 -6.82
C LEU A 46 6.28 -0.51 -6.72
N MET A 47 7.50 -0.07 -6.41
CA MET A 47 7.85 1.37 -6.38
C MET A 47 7.53 2.07 -7.70
N GLN A 48 7.75 1.42 -8.84
CA GLN A 48 7.46 1.98 -10.18
C GLN A 48 5.96 2.16 -10.44
N ARG A 49 5.10 1.52 -9.65
CA ARG A 49 3.64 1.61 -9.78
C ARG A 49 3.02 2.66 -8.85
N ILE A 50 3.80 3.21 -7.91
CA ILE A 50 3.34 4.18 -6.92
C ILE A 50 3.44 5.59 -7.51
N THR A 51 2.35 6.33 -7.42
CA THR A 51 2.28 7.76 -7.72
C THR A 51 1.87 8.52 -6.47
N LYS A 52 2.38 9.74 -6.30
CA LYS A 52 2.01 10.63 -5.18
C LYS A 52 1.57 12.00 -5.72
N ALA A 53 0.56 12.58 -5.08
CA ALA A 53 0.08 13.93 -5.35
C ALA A 53 -0.30 14.61 -4.03
N LEU A 54 -0.35 15.94 -4.03
CA LEU A 54 -0.87 16.71 -2.91
C LEU A 54 -2.40 16.62 -2.92
N ASP A 55 -2.99 16.20 -1.80
CA ASP A 55 -4.43 16.24 -1.58
C ASP A 55 -4.76 17.53 -0.78
N PRO A 56 -5.56 18.46 -1.33
CA PRO A 56 -5.85 19.74 -0.68
C PRO A 56 -6.56 19.62 0.67
N GLU A 57 -7.47 18.65 0.82
CA GLU A 57 -8.22 18.44 2.08
C GLU A 57 -7.29 17.91 3.17
N VAL A 58 -6.46 16.92 2.81
CA VAL A 58 -5.46 16.35 3.71
C VAL A 58 -4.43 17.40 4.10
N HIS A 59 -4.02 18.24 3.15
CA HIS A 59 -3.05 19.31 3.40
C HIS A 59 -3.61 20.38 4.35
N ALA A 60 -4.86 20.82 4.14
CA ALA A 60 -5.51 21.83 4.97
C ALA A 60 -5.69 21.39 6.42
N ALA A 61 -5.80 20.09 6.67
CA ALA A 61 -5.92 19.54 8.02
C ALA A 61 -4.58 19.54 8.81
N PHE A 62 -3.44 19.79 8.15
CA PHE A 62 -2.14 19.91 8.82
C PHE A 62 -2.02 21.25 9.57
N PRO A 63 -1.42 21.31 10.78
CA PRO A 63 -0.74 20.23 11.50
C PRO A 63 -1.66 19.39 12.40
N GLY A 64 -2.94 19.76 12.55
CA GLY A 64 -3.89 19.09 13.45
C GLY A 64 -4.15 17.63 13.11
N ARG A 65 -3.98 17.24 11.84
CA ARG A 65 -4.04 15.85 11.37
C ARG A 65 -2.93 15.59 10.35
N ARG A 66 -2.07 14.62 10.64
CA ARG A 66 -1.05 14.12 9.71
C ARG A 66 -1.57 12.84 9.04
N ALA A 67 -2.20 12.99 7.88
CA ALA A 67 -2.82 11.90 7.16
C ALA A 67 -2.28 11.76 5.72
N ALA A 68 -2.64 10.67 5.07
CA ALA A 68 -2.48 10.45 3.64
C ALA A 68 -3.72 9.72 3.13
N ARG A 69 -4.16 10.05 1.91
CA ARG A 69 -5.18 9.28 1.20
C ARG A 69 -4.47 8.31 0.26
N VAL A 70 -4.82 7.02 0.34
CA VAL A 70 -4.26 5.97 -0.49
C VAL A 70 -5.39 5.39 -1.34
N THR A 71 -5.22 5.40 -2.65
CA THR A 71 -6.18 4.85 -3.60
C THR A 71 -5.50 3.74 -4.42
N PRO A 72 -6.10 2.55 -4.51
CA PRO A 72 -5.64 1.56 -5.49
C PRO A 72 -5.88 2.11 -6.91
N ARG A 73 -5.05 1.68 -7.86
CA ARG A 73 -5.19 2.10 -9.26
C ARG A 73 -6.47 1.55 -9.90
N SER A 74 -6.89 0.36 -9.48
CA SER A 74 -8.13 -0.26 -9.93
C SER A 74 -8.69 -1.20 -8.86
N ASP A 75 -10.01 -1.44 -8.94
CA ASP A 75 -10.68 -2.44 -8.11
C ASP A 75 -10.16 -3.85 -8.37
N ALA A 76 -9.76 -4.14 -9.61
CA ALA A 76 -9.15 -5.42 -9.98
C ALA A 76 -7.79 -5.64 -9.28
N ASP A 77 -6.99 -4.59 -9.11
CA ASP A 77 -5.74 -4.68 -8.34
C ASP A 77 -6.02 -4.98 -6.86
N LEU A 78 -7.09 -4.41 -6.30
CA LEU A 78 -7.47 -4.64 -4.90
C LEU A 78 -8.03 -6.05 -4.71
N GLU A 79 -8.87 -6.52 -5.63
CA GLU A 79 -9.38 -7.89 -5.66
C GLU A 79 -8.24 -8.90 -5.71
N GLY A 80 -7.32 -8.73 -6.66
CA GLY A 80 -6.17 -9.60 -6.82
C GLY A 80 -5.33 -9.69 -5.55
N LYS A 81 -5.09 -8.55 -4.88
CA LYS A 81 -4.34 -8.52 -3.61
C LYS A 81 -5.07 -9.19 -2.45
N LEU A 82 -6.39 -9.01 -2.36
CA LEU A 82 -7.19 -9.68 -1.34
C LEU A 82 -7.15 -11.20 -1.54
N VAL A 83 -7.33 -11.66 -2.78
CA VAL A 83 -7.29 -13.09 -3.11
C VAL A 83 -5.89 -13.67 -2.87
N GLU A 84 -4.83 -12.99 -3.30
CA GLU A 84 -3.42 -13.39 -3.06
C GLU A 84 -3.12 -13.61 -1.57
N LEU A 85 -3.59 -12.71 -0.70
CA LEU A 85 -3.32 -12.76 0.73
C LEU A 85 -4.23 -13.73 1.50
N ALA A 86 -5.49 -13.85 1.09
CA ALA A 86 -6.47 -14.65 1.82
C ALA A 86 -6.50 -16.12 1.35
N ALA A 87 -6.26 -16.40 0.07
CA ALA A 87 -6.38 -17.75 -0.47
C ALA A 87 -5.50 -18.80 0.24
N PRO A 88 -4.24 -18.52 0.65
CA PRO A 88 -3.44 -19.47 1.41
C PRO A 88 -4.00 -19.83 2.80
N VAL A 89 -4.92 -19.00 3.34
CA VAL A 89 -5.50 -19.16 4.67
C VAL A 89 -6.89 -19.77 4.62
N ILE A 90 -7.73 -19.31 3.69
CA ILE A 90 -9.15 -19.66 3.64
C ILE A 90 -9.59 -20.38 2.36
N GLY A 91 -8.71 -20.53 1.37
CA GLY A 91 -9.05 -21.03 0.03
C GLY A 91 -9.41 -19.91 -0.96
N GLU A 92 -9.13 -20.14 -2.24
CA GLU A 92 -9.44 -19.18 -3.30
C GLU A 92 -10.95 -18.88 -3.47
N PRO A 93 -11.85 -19.89 -3.45
CA PRO A 93 -13.29 -19.63 -3.56
C PRO A 93 -13.80 -18.72 -2.43
N GLU A 94 -13.37 -19.00 -1.20
CA GLU A 94 -13.73 -18.25 0.00
C GLU A 94 -13.15 -16.84 -0.01
N ALA A 95 -11.92 -16.66 -0.49
CA ALA A 95 -11.30 -15.35 -0.65
C ALA A 95 -12.04 -14.48 -1.67
N ARG A 96 -12.42 -15.05 -2.83
CA ARG A 96 -13.25 -14.35 -3.82
C ARG A 96 -14.63 -14.00 -3.27
N ALA A 97 -15.26 -14.91 -2.52
CA ALA A 97 -16.54 -14.65 -1.87
C ALA A 97 -16.44 -13.54 -0.80
N LEU A 98 -15.36 -13.51 -0.02
CA LEU A 98 -15.10 -12.46 0.96
C LEU A 98 -14.92 -11.09 0.28
N HIS A 99 -14.16 -11.01 -0.81
CA HIS A 99 -14.03 -9.78 -1.59
C HIS A 99 -15.39 -9.28 -2.10
N ALA A 100 -16.20 -10.16 -2.68
CA ALA A 100 -17.55 -9.82 -3.15
C ALA A 100 -18.43 -9.26 -2.02
N ARG A 101 -18.36 -9.85 -0.82
CA ARG A 101 -19.07 -9.35 0.37
C ARG A 101 -18.60 -7.97 0.82
N ILE A 102 -17.28 -7.73 0.84
CA ILE A 102 -16.72 -6.43 1.20
C ILE A 102 -17.17 -5.35 0.21
N ARG A 103 -17.21 -5.66 -1.10
CA ARG A 103 -17.73 -4.74 -2.12
C ARG A 103 -19.21 -4.41 -1.90
N ALA A 104 -20.02 -5.40 -1.55
CA ALA A 104 -21.43 -5.16 -1.24
C ALA A 104 -21.62 -4.22 -0.04
N LEU A 105 -20.69 -4.22 0.92
CA LEU A 105 -20.72 -3.32 2.07
C LEU A 105 -20.40 -1.86 1.71
N SER A 106 -19.47 -1.61 0.80
CA SER A 106 -19.14 -0.23 0.37
C SER A 106 -20.23 0.42 -0.48
N SER A 107 -21.17 -0.38 -0.99
CA SER A 107 -22.35 0.10 -1.73
C SER A 107 -23.47 0.60 -0.82
N ASN A 108 -23.35 0.41 0.50
CA ASN A 108 -24.29 0.97 1.49
C ASN A 108 -23.79 2.36 1.95
N PRO A 109 -24.55 3.44 1.69
CA PRO A 109 -24.12 4.82 1.99
C PRO A 109 -24.12 5.17 3.49
N CYS A 110 -24.12 4.19 4.40
CA CYS A 110 -24.23 4.44 5.83
C CYS A 110 -23.09 3.76 6.60
N LEU A 111 -21.93 4.42 6.65
CA LEU A 111 -21.00 4.29 7.75
C LEU A 111 -20.93 5.68 8.40
N PRO A 112 -21.40 5.86 9.64
CA PRO A 112 -21.33 7.14 10.31
C PRO A 112 -19.86 7.54 10.55
N MET A 113 -19.58 8.83 10.34
CA MET A 113 -18.32 9.50 10.69
C MET A 113 -18.11 9.54 12.21
#